data_AF-A0A7V5DD51-F1
#
_entry.id   AF-A0A7V5DD51-F1
#
_cell.length_a   1.000
_cell.length_b   1.000
_cell.length_c   1.000
_cell.angle_alpha   90.00
_cell.angle_beta   90.00
_cell.angle_gamma   90.00
#
_symmetry.space_group_name_H-M   'P 1'
#
loop_
_entity.id
_entity.type
_entity.pdbx_description
1 polymer ?
#
loop_
_entity_poly.entity_id
_entity_poly.type
_entity_poly.pdbx_seq_one_letter_code
_entity_poly.pdbx_strand_id
1 'polypeptide(L)'
;MALISLEGMRFHAQHGVYEAEKTLGTEYIVDIVVNFNTEKAAKDDDVEKTMNYETIYQICRMEMETPRKLIETVVANIVKRMKFHFSEMQALRVRVRKLNPPLAGRVAESWVQEDHEFVKDCPRCKKKFINYDSDDCWQRFPHLHPATKETLERQYGKNCLCDNCLKFYVGELVENDLRKL
;
A
#
# COMPACT_ATOMS: atom_id res chain seq x y z
N MET A 1 -13.93 2.47 -14.33
CA MET A 1 -13.17 2.58 -13.05
C MET A 1 -14.00 3.35 -12.03
N ALA A 2 -13.97 2.94 -10.76
CA ALA A 2 -14.73 3.58 -9.68
C ALA A 2 -13.89 3.71 -8.40
N LEU A 3 -14.23 4.68 -7.56
CA LEU A 3 -13.72 4.80 -6.20
C LEU A 3 -14.71 4.16 -5.24
N ILE A 4 -14.19 3.32 -4.36
CA ILE A 4 -14.92 2.71 -3.25
C ILE A 4 -14.30 3.25 -1.97
N SER A 5 -15.10 3.85 -1.11
CA SER A 5 -14.61 4.42 0.15
C SER A 5 -15.37 3.89 1.35
N LEU A 6 -14.64 3.73 2.45
CA LEU A 6 -15.19 3.51 3.78
C LEU A 6 -14.53 4.53 4.70
N GLU A 7 -15.28 5.56 5.08
CA GLU A 7 -14.77 6.73 5.78
C GLU A 7 -15.46 6.89 7.14
N GLY A 8 -14.78 7.56 8.07
CA GLY A 8 -15.34 7.86 9.37
C GLY A 8 -15.41 6.67 10.33
N MET A 9 -14.65 5.60 10.09
CA MET A 9 -14.62 4.45 10.99
C MET A 9 -13.98 4.86 12.32
N ARG A 10 -14.75 4.79 13.41
CA ARG A 10 -14.30 5.19 14.74
C ARG A 10 -13.84 4.00 15.55
N PHE A 11 -12.67 4.13 16.16
CA PHE A 11 -12.09 3.11 17.01
C PHE A 11 -11.50 3.74 18.26
N HIS A 12 -11.74 3.11 19.40
CA HIS A 12 -11.03 3.41 20.63
C HIS A 12 -9.84 2.45 20.76
N ALA A 13 -8.62 2.98 20.77
CA ALA A 13 -7.41 2.16 20.74
C ALA A 13 -6.28 2.71 21.62
N GLN A 14 -5.38 1.81 22.04
CA GLN A 14 -4.26 2.10 22.94
C GLN A 14 -2.96 2.37 22.18
N HIS A 15 -3.04 3.05 21.03
CA HIS A 15 -1.83 3.45 20.31
C HIS A 15 -1.21 4.70 20.95
N GLY A 16 0.10 4.72 21.04
CA GLY A 16 0.82 5.86 21.59
C GLY A 16 2.12 5.51 22.30
N VAL A 17 2.87 6.56 22.60
CA VAL A 17 4.16 6.45 23.30
C VAL A 17 3.96 6.67 24.80
N TYR A 18 3.03 7.55 25.17
CA TYR A 18 2.79 7.92 26.56
C TYR A 18 2.01 6.83 27.30
N GLU A 19 2.33 6.61 28.58
CA GLU A 19 1.68 5.57 29.40
C GLU A 19 0.17 5.78 29.53
N ALA A 20 -0.28 7.04 29.58
CA ALA A 20 -1.70 7.35 29.59
C ALA A 20 -2.41 6.83 28.33
N GLU A 21 -1.78 6.94 27.15
CA GLU A 21 -2.36 6.46 25.88
C GLU A 21 -2.42 4.94 25.82
N LYS A 22 -1.39 4.26 26.33
CA LYS A 22 -1.34 2.80 26.40
C LYS A 22 -2.37 2.23 27.39
N THR A 23 -2.74 3.01 28.41
CA THR A 23 -3.65 2.55 29.46
C THR A 23 -5.09 2.93 29.16
N LEU A 24 -5.35 4.22 28.95
CA LEU A 24 -6.68 4.77 28.76
C LEU A 24 -7.16 4.64 27.31
N GLY A 25 -6.25 4.65 26.35
CA GLY A 25 -6.58 4.76 24.93
C GLY A 25 -7.01 6.16 24.52
N THR A 26 -7.29 6.31 23.23
CA THR A 26 -7.95 7.49 22.66
C THR A 26 -8.78 7.10 21.45
N GLU A 27 -9.55 8.06 20.95
CA GLU A 27 -10.36 7.92 19.75
C GLU A 27 -9.53 8.14 18.49
N TYR A 28 -9.73 7.25 17.53
CA TYR A 28 -9.15 7.30 16.21
C TYR A 28 -10.24 7.26 15.15
N ILE A 29 -9.99 7.91 14.02
CA ILE A 29 -10.81 7.79 12.82
C ILE A 29 -9.98 7.22 11.69
N VAL A 30 -10.45 6.15 11.06
CA VAL A 30 -9.81 5.53 9.90
C VAL A 30 -10.66 5.76 8.66
N ASP A 31 -10.01 6.21 7.60
CA ASP A 31 -10.61 6.38 6.27
C ASP A 31 -9.83 5.54 5.26
N ILE A 32 -10.56 4.79 4.43
CA ILE A 32 -10.01 3.99 3.33
C ILE A 32 -10.69 4.42 2.04
N VAL A 33 -9.89 4.70 1.01
CA VAL A 33 -10.37 4.92 -0.36
C VAL A 33 -9.60 4.00 -1.28
N VAL A 34 -10.32 3.22 -2.08
CA VAL A 34 -9.75 2.25 -3.00
C VAL A 34 -10.22 2.54 -4.42
N ASN A 35 -9.29 2.50 -5.36
CA ASN A 35 -9.59 2.53 -6.78
C ASN A 35 -9.67 1.09 -7.31
N PHE A 36 -10.84 0.71 -7.82
CA PHE A 36 -11.13 -0.65 -8.24
C PHE A 36 -11.90 -0.68 -9.57
N ASN A 37 -11.73 -1.75 -10.36
CA ASN A 37 -12.55 -1.94 -11.55
C ASN A 37 -13.86 -2.65 -11.20
N THR A 38 -14.94 -1.89 -11.14
CA THR A 38 -16.28 -2.40 -10.83
C THR A 38 -17.10 -2.80 -12.06
N GLU A 39 -16.54 -2.74 -13.28
CA GLU A 39 -17.30 -3.02 -14.52
C GLU A 39 -17.96 -4.40 -14.53
N LYS A 40 -17.28 -5.43 -14.01
CA LYS A 40 -17.83 -6.79 -13.91
C LYS A 40 -18.94 -6.87 -12.85
N ALA A 41 -18.69 -6.30 -11.67
CA ALA A 41 -19.67 -6.29 -10.58
C ALA A 41 -20.95 -5.53 -10.97
N ALA A 42 -20.80 -4.36 -11.61
CA ALA A 42 -21.92 -3.54 -12.04
C ALA A 42 -22.73 -4.18 -13.18
N LYS A 43 -22.10 -5.01 -14.01
CA LYS A 43 -22.78 -5.72 -15.10
C LYS A 43 -23.65 -6.87 -14.58
N ASP A 44 -23.14 -7.59 -13.59
CA ASP A 44 -23.76 -8.83 -13.10
C ASP A 44 -24.52 -8.64 -11.76
N ASP A 45 -24.52 -7.42 -11.20
CA ASP A 45 -25.04 -7.06 -9.88
C ASP A 45 -24.59 -8.02 -8.75
N ASP A 46 -23.31 -8.38 -8.81
CA ASP A 46 -22.73 -9.46 -8.01
C ASP A 46 -21.75 -8.89 -6.97
N VAL A 47 -22.15 -8.98 -5.69
CA VAL A 47 -21.37 -8.51 -4.55
C VAL A 47 -20.07 -9.31 -4.35
N GLU A 48 -19.99 -10.54 -4.84
CA GLU A 48 -18.76 -11.34 -4.76
C GLU A 48 -17.70 -10.88 -5.77
N LYS A 49 -18.12 -10.15 -6.82
CA LYS A 49 -17.23 -9.59 -7.85
C LYS A 49 -16.78 -8.15 -7.55
N THR A 50 -17.21 -7.59 -6.42
CA THR A 50 -16.79 -6.26 -5.96
C THR A 50 -15.98 -6.33 -4.68
N MET A 51 -15.43 -5.19 -4.27
CA MET A 51 -14.73 -5.08 -3.01
C MET A 51 -15.72 -5.04 -1.84
N ASN A 52 -15.67 -6.04 -0.97
CA ASN A 52 -16.50 -6.09 0.23
C ASN A 52 -15.98 -5.11 1.31
N TYR A 53 -16.75 -4.06 1.60
CA TYR A 53 -16.44 -3.07 2.63
C TYR A 53 -16.44 -3.65 4.06
N GLU A 54 -17.14 -4.76 4.32
CA GLU A 54 -17.04 -5.48 5.59
C GLU A 54 -15.62 -6.02 5.80
N THR A 55 -15.01 -6.57 4.76
CA THR A 55 -13.61 -7.03 4.83
C THR A 55 -12.66 -5.87 5.10
N ILE A 56 -12.88 -4.70 4.49
CA ILE A 56 -12.10 -3.48 4.78
C ILE A 56 -12.23 -3.08 6.25
N TYR A 57 -13.46 -3.06 6.77
CA TYR A 57 -13.74 -2.73 8.17
C TYR A 57 -13.03 -3.69 9.12
N GLN A 58 -13.11 -5.01 8.88
CA GLN A 58 -12.46 -6.01 9.72
C GLN A 58 -10.94 -5.87 9.70
N ILE A 59 -10.33 -5.60 8.53
CA ILE A 59 -8.89 -5.33 8.43
C ILE A 59 -8.49 -4.14 9.30
N CYS A 60 -9.23 -3.03 9.20
CA CYS A 60 -8.97 -1.84 9.99
C CYS A 60 -9.14 -2.12 11.49
N ARG A 61 -10.25 -2.76 11.87
CA ARG A 61 -10.56 -3.13 13.25
C ARG A 61 -9.43 -3.96 13.88
N MET A 62 -8.97 -5.01 13.20
CA MET A 62 -7.89 -5.88 13.71
C MET A 62 -6.59 -5.12 13.96
N GLU A 63 -6.24 -4.17 13.09
CA GLU A 63 -5.04 -3.34 13.28
C GLU A 63 -5.22 -2.32 14.41
N MET A 64 -6.42 -1.74 14.55
CA MET A 64 -6.74 -0.81 15.64
C MET A 64 -6.81 -1.49 17.01
N GLU A 65 -7.21 -2.77 17.08
CA GLU A 65 -7.22 -3.55 18.32
C GLU A 65 -5.81 -3.92 18.81
N THR A 66 -4.79 -3.86 17.94
CA THR A 66 -3.41 -4.23 18.30
C THR A 66 -2.62 -2.99 18.73
N PRO A 67 -2.26 -2.81 20.02
CA PRO A 67 -1.56 -1.61 20.46
C PRO A 67 -0.22 -1.42 19.72
N ARG A 68 0.04 -0.18 19.31
CA ARG A 68 1.26 0.23 18.58
C ARG A 68 1.78 1.54 19.17
N LYS A 69 3.08 1.77 19.06
CA LYS A 69 3.68 3.05 19.50
C LYS A 69 3.35 4.19 18.54
N LEU A 70 3.25 3.89 17.25
CA LEU A 70 3.17 4.84 16.14
C LEU A 70 1.93 4.53 15.29
N ILE A 71 1.21 5.56 14.87
CA ILE A 71 0.06 5.42 13.95
C ILE A 71 0.53 5.16 12.52
N GLU A 72 1.76 5.55 12.18
CA GLU A 72 2.49 5.20 10.97
C GLU A 72 2.57 3.68 10.81
N THR A 73 2.85 2.96 11.89
CA THR A 73 2.87 1.48 11.87
C THR A 73 1.50 0.90 11.60
N VAL A 74 0.45 1.53 12.13
CA VAL A 74 -0.94 1.10 11.90
C VAL A 74 -1.31 1.28 10.43
N VAL A 75 -1.04 2.47 9.86
CA VAL A 75 -1.29 2.77 8.44
C VAL A 75 -0.55 1.77 7.54
N ALA A 76 0.75 1.58 7.74
CA ALA A 76 1.55 0.66 6.93
C ALA A 76 1.05 -0.80 6.99
N ASN A 77 0.60 -1.25 8.17
CA ASN A 77 0.04 -2.60 8.31
C ASN A 77 -1.33 -2.75 7.64
N ILE A 78 -2.19 -1.73 7.73
CA ILE A 78 -3.46 -1.71 7.01
C ILE A 78 -3.19 -1.82 5.51
N VAL A 79 -2.27 -1.01 4.96
CA VAL A 79 -1.85 -1.10 3.55
C VAL A 79 -1.41 -2.51 3.19
N LYS A 80 -0.54 -3.12 4.01
CA LYS A 80 -0.04 -4.48 3.78
C LYS A 80 -1.16 -5.52 3.73
N ARG A 81 -2.11 -5.47 4.68
CA ARG A 81 -3.25 -6.40 4.73
C ARG A 81 -4.23 -6.18 3.59
N MET A 82 -4.53 -4.92 3.28
CA MET A 82 -5.37 -4.56 2.13
C MET A 82 -4.80 -5.14 0.84
N LYS A 83 -3.48 -4.99 0.62
CA LYS A 83 -2.79 -5.57 -0.55
C LYS A 83 -2.85 -7.09 -0.58
N PHE A 84 -2.75 -7.75 0.57
CA PHE A 84 -2.86 -9.21 0.68
C PHE A 84 -4.27 -9.72 0.35
N HIS A 85 -5.32 -9.03 0.79
CA HIS A 85 -6.70 -9.44 0.57
C HIS A 85 -7.25 -9.03 -0.82
N PHE A 86 -6.76 -7.93 -1.39
CA PHE A 86 -7.28 -7.38 -2.64
C PHE A 86 -6.16 -7.16 -3.68
N SER A 87 -5.81 -8.21 -4.41
CA SER A 87 -4.76 -8.18 -5.44
C SER A 87 -5.12 -7.35 -6.67
N GLU A 88 -6.40 -7.03 -6.87
CA GLU A 88 -6.89 -6.28 -8.02
C GLU A 88 -7.03 -4.76 -7.78
N MET A 89 -6.67 -4.25 -6.61
CA MET A 89 -6.65 -2.81 -6.36
C MET A 89 -5.72 -2.08 -7.34
N GLN A 90 -6.14 -0.91 -7.81
CA GLN A 90 -5.31 -0.05 -8.67
C GLN A 90 -4.71 1.11 -7.90
N ALA A 91 -5.36 1.56 -6.84
CA ALA A 91 -4.81 2.52 -5.91
C ALA A 91 -5.47 2.35 -4.54
N LEU A 92 -4.78 2.75 -3.48
CA LEU A 92 -5.24 2.70 -2.11
C LEU A 92 -4.78 3.96 -1.38
N ARG A 93 -5.71 4.65 -0.74
CA ARG A 93 -5.44 5.69 0.25
C ARG A 93 -5.89 5.19 1.61
N VAL A 94 -4.99 5.25 2.58
CA VAL A 94 -5.27 4.93 3.98
C VAL A 94 -4.96 6.17 4.81
N ARG A 95 -5.93 6.64 5.59
CA ARG A 95 -5.73 7.74 6.54
C ARG A 95 -6.16 7.31 7.93
N VAL A 96 -5.28 7.51 8.91
CA VAL A 96 -5.59 7.31 10.33
C VAL A 96 -5.42 8.63 11.04
N ARG A 97 -6.49 9.07 11.71
CA ARG A 97 -6.57 10.31 12.47
C ARG A 97 -6.65 9.96 13.94
N LYS A 98 -5.88 10.68 14.76
CA LYS A 98 -5.91 10.64 16.21
C LYS A 98 -6.62 11.88 16.71
N LEU A 99 -7.73 11.70 17.40
CA LEU A 99 -8.52 12.81 17.92
C LEU A 99 -7.91 13.30 19.24
N ASN A 100 -7.89 14.61 19.44
CA ASN A 100 -7.40 15.27 20.66
C ASN A 100 -6.04 14.71 21.15
N PRO A 101 -4.98 14.71 20.31
CA PRO A 101 -3.67 14.24 20.73
C PRO A 101 -3.17 15.02 21.96
N PRO A 102 -2.45 14.37 22.90
CA PRO A 102 -1.98 15.01 24.13
C PRO A 102 -0.83 15.99 23.82
N LEU A 103 -1.19 17.21 23.46
CA LEU A 103 -0.28 18.32 23.19
C LEU A 103 -0.49 19.44 24.22
N ALA A 104 0.49 20.33 24.34
CA ALA A 104 0.39 21.49 25.24
C ALA A 104 -0.70 22.50 24.82
N GLY A 105 -1.17 22.44 23.57
CA GLY A 105 -2.23 23.30 23.03
C GLY A 105 -3.44 22.51 22.55
N ARG A 106 -4.56 23.19 22.32
CA ARG A 106 -5.78 22.57 21.77
C ARG A 106 -5.66 22.38 20.26
N VAL A 107 -5.80 21.15 19.80
CA VAL A 107 -5.94 20.81 18.38
C VAL A 107 -7.08 19.80 18.23
N ALA A 108 -7.74 19.78 17.07
CA ALA A 108 -8.84 18.86 16.83
C ALA A 108 -8.34 17.42 16.61
N GLU A 109 -7.36 17.27 15.72
CA GLU A 109 -6.83 15.96 15.33
C GLU A 109 -5.41 16.09 14.76
N SER A 110 -4.69 14.97 14.77
CA SER A 110 -3.45 14.76 14.00
C SER A 110 -3.61 13.51 13.15
N TRP A 111 -3.07 13.49 11.93
CA TRP A 111 -3.29 12.35 11.03
C TRP A 111 -2.05 11.94 10.27
N VAL A 112 -2.02 10.67 9.89
CA VAL A 112 -1.05 10.08 8.94
C VAL A 112 -1.85 9.51 7.78
N GLN A 113 -1.39 9.79 6.57
CA GLN A 113 -1.99 9.27 5.34
C GLN A 113 -0.90 8.68 4.45
N GLU A 114 -1.18 7.51 3.88
CA GLU A 114 -0.40 6.94 2.80
C GLU A 114 -1.28 6.79 1.56
N ASP A 115 -0.74 7.22 0.41
CA ASP A 115 -1.33 7.07 -0.91
C ASP A 115 -0.45 6.12 -1.73
N HIS A 116 -1.06 5.07 -2.27
CA HIS A 116 -0.40 4.03 -3.07
C HIS A 116 -1.09 3.91 -4.42
N GLU A 117 -0.31 3.99 -5.49
CA GLU A 117 -0.77 3.67 -6.85
C GLU A 117 -0.16 2.32 -7.28
N PHE A 118 -1.01 1.32 -7.45
CA PHE A 118 -0.63 0.00 -7.91
C PHE A 118 -0.69 -0.04 -9.43
N VAL A 119 0.45 0.29 -10.03
CA VAL A 119 0.62 0.20 -11.46
C VAL A 119 0.52 -1.28 -11.88
N LYS A 120 -0.43 -1.60 -12.78
CA LYS A 120 -0.59 -2.95 -13.37
C LYS A 120 0.09 -3.11 -14.74
N ASP A 121 0.44 -1.99 -15.38
CA ASP A 121 1.08 -1.95 -16.68
C ASP A 121 2.40 -1.18 -16.62
N CYS A 122 3.42 -1.67 -17.31
CA CYS A 122 4.69 -0.97 -17.40
C CYS A 122 4.48 0.49 -17.89
N PRO A 123 4.97 1.52 -17.18
CA PRO A 123 4.74 2.91 -17.54
C PRO A 123 5.36 3.28 -18.90
N ARG A 124 6.36 2.53 -19.34
CA ARG A 124 7.09 2.78 -20.59
C ARG A 124 6.47 2.08 -21.81
N CYS A 125 6.05 0.83 -21.70
CA CYS A 125 5.55 0.07 -22.85
C CYS A 125 4.05 -0.22 -22.82
N LYS A 126 3.36 0.14 -21.74
CA LYS A 126 1.92 -0.10 -21.52
C LYS A 126 1.49 -1.57 -21.62
N LYS A 127 2.45 -2.50 -21.64
CA LYS A 127 2.20 -3.93 -21.49
C LYS A 127 2.15 -4.27 -20.01
N LYS A 128 1.36 -5.29 -19.65
CA LYS A 128 1.36 -5.87 -18.31
C LYS A 128 2.79 -6.24 -17.90
N PHE A 129 3.08 -6.11 -16.62
CA PHE A 129 4.37 -6.57 -16.08
C PHE A 129 4.58 -8.06 -16.40
N ILE A 130 5.83 -8.45 -16.68
CA ILE A 130 6.21 -9.83 -17.08
C ILE A 130 5.82 -10.84 -16.01
N ASN A 131 5.90 -10.44 -14.74
CA ASN A 131 5.45 -11.24 -13.62
C ASN A 131 4.63 -10.37 -12.67
N TYR A 132 3.50 -10.91 -12.22
CA TYR A 132 2.58 -10.26 -11.29
C TYR A 132 2.62 -11.06 -10.00
N ASP A 133 3.10 -10.44 -8.92
CA ASP A 133 3.06 -10.99 -7.55
C ASP A 133 3.95 -12.24 -7.27
N SER A 134 5.01 -12.48 -8.06
CA SER A 134 5.99 -13.53 -7.77
C SER A 134 7.25 -13.00 -7.06
N ASP A 135 7.79 -13.74 -6.10
CA ASP A 135 9.06 -13.39 -5.41
C ASP A 135 10.31 -13.58 -6.28
N ASP A 136 10.18 -14.27 -7.41
CA ASP A 136 11.28 -14.61 -8.32
C ASP A 136 11.51 -13.56 -9.44
N CYS A 137 10.72 -12.50 -9.40
CA CYS A 137 10.61 -11.51 -10.46
C CYS A 137 11.98 -10.97 -10.92
N TRP A 138 12.76 -10.46 -9.96
CA TRP A 138 14.03 -9.79 -10.22
C TRP A 138 15.22 -10.74 -10.38
N GLN A 139 15.04 -12.05 -10.14
CA GLN A 139 16.12 -13.04 -10.29
C GLN A 139 16.45 -13.31 -11.76
N ARG A 140 15.51 -13.04 -12.68
CA ARG A 140 15.71 -13.14 -14.14
C ARG A 140 16.75 -12.14 -14.69
N PHE A 141 17.18 -11.18 -13.87
CA PHE A 141 18.11 -10.13 -14.26
C PHE A 141 19.33 -10.12 -13.32
N PRO A 142 20.23 -11.12 -13.43
CA PRO A 142 21.36 -11.29 -12.49
C PRO A 142 22.36 -10.12 -12.52
N HIS A 143 22.35 -9.32 -13.60
CA HIS A 143 23.23 -8.16 -13.77
C HIS A 143 22.61 -6.84 -13.29
N LEU A 144 21.45 -6.88 -12.62
CA LEU A 144 20.82 -5.68 -12.07
C LEU A 144 21.58 -5.20 -10.82
N HIS A 145 22.15 -3.99 -10.89
CA HIS A 145 22.87 -3.41 -9.77
C HIS A 145 21.96 -3.35 -8.50
N PRO A 146 22.45 -3.71 -7.30
CA PRO A 146 21.62 -3.82 -6.10
C PRO A 146 20.82 -2.54 -5.76
N ALA A 147 21.43 -1.36 -5.91
CA ALA A 147 20.74 -0.09 -5.66
C ALA A 147 19.61 0.19 -6.67
N THR A 148 19.81 -0.19 -7.94
CA THR A 148 18.78 -0.09 -8.99
C THR A 148 17.64 -1.07 -8.71
N LYS A 149 17.98 -2.29 -8.28
CA LYS A 149 17.00 -3.30 -7.85
C LYS A 149 16.14 -2.78 -6.70
N GLU A 150 16.76 -2.26 -5.64
CA GLU A 150 16.04 -1.71 -4.50
C GLU A 150 15.11 -0.55 -4.91
N THR A 151 15.57 0.33 -5.80
CA THR A 151 14.76 1.44 -6.32
C THR A 151 13.53 0.94 -7.11
N LEU A 152 13.72 -0.08 -7.96
CA LEU A 152 12.65 -0.67 -8.75
C LEU A 152 11.68 -1.49 -7.89
N GLU A 153 12.16 -2.21 -6.89
CA GLU A 153 11.35 -2.91 -5.90
C GLU A 153 10.50 -1.94 -5.07
N ARG A 154 11.05 -0.78 -4.69
CA ARG A 154 10.27 0.28 -4.03
C ARG A 154 9.19 0.86 -4.95
N GLN A 155 9.50 1.05 -6.23
CA GLN A 155 8.63 1.74 -7.17
C GLN A 155 7.53 0.84 -7.77
N TYR A 156 7.83 -0.44 -8.00
CA TYR A 156 6.94 -1.38 -8.69
C TYR A 156 6.63 -2.63 -7.86
N GLY A 157 7.21 -2.77 -6.66
CA GLY A 157 7.00 -3.93 -5.81
C GLY A 157 7.50 -5.22 -6.44
N LYS A 158 6.61 -6.21 -6.52
CA LYS A 158 6.85 -7.52 -7.15
C LYS A 158 6.52 -7.56 -8.65
N ASN A 159 6.28 -6.40 -9.27
CA ASN A 159 5.84 -6.33 -10.67
C ASN A 159 7.04 -6.10 -11.62
N CYS A 160 7.36 -7.07 -12.47
CA CYS A 160 8.56 -7.01 -13.31
C CYS A 160 8.36 -6.27 -14.62
N LEU A 161 9.20 -5.26 -14.86
CA LEU A 161 9.28 -4.60 -16.15
C LEU A 161 9.70 -5.60 -17.23
N CYS A 162 9.31 -5.33 -18.48
CA CYS A 162 9.84 -6.14 -19.58
C CYS A 162 11.32 -5.87 -19.85
N ASP A 163 12.02 -6.82 -20.46
CA ASP A 163 13.47 -6.74 -20.74
C ASP A 163 13.86 -5.39 -21.38
N ASN A 164 13.09 -4.95 -22.38
CA ASN A 164 13.33 -3.68 -23.05
C ASN A 164 13.13 -2.48 -22.12
N CYS A 165 12.15 -2.55 -21.22
CA CYS A 165 11.89 -1.49 -20.25
C CYS A 165 12.94 -1.46 -19.15
N LEU A 166 13.39 -2.63 -18.70
CA LEU A 166 14.44 -2.73 -17.69
C LEU A 166 15.77 -2.18 -18.20
N LYS A 167 16.17 -2.51 -19.44
CA LYS A 167 17.39 -1.99 -20.08
C LYS A 167 17.54 -0.47 -20.03
N PHE A 168 16.43 0.27 -19.98
CA PHE A 168 16.46 1.72 -19.82
C PHE A 168 16.78 2.19 -18.41
N TYR A 169 16.30 1.48 -17.38
CA TYR A 169 16.59 1.82 -15.99
C TYR A 169 17.99 1.38 -15.55
N VAL A 170 18.55 0.34 -16.18
CA VAL A 170 19.92 -0.12 -15.93
C VAL A 170 20.95 0.80 -16.61
N GLY A 171 20.51 1.64 -17.57
CA GLY A 171 21.39 2.17 -18.59
C GLY A 171 21.86 1.03 -19.50
N GLU A 172 22.17 1.31 -20.75
CA GLU A 172 22.91 0.32 -21.54
C GLU A 172 24.19 0.01 -20.79
N LEU A 173 24.32 -1.22 -20.27
CA LEU A 173 25.62 -1.78 -19.93
C LEU A 173 26.39 -1.79 -21.24
N VAL A 174 27.15 -0.73 -21.49
CA VAL A 174 28.17 -0.73 -22.54
C VAL A 174 29.06 -1.92 -22.20
N GLU A 175 29.21 -2.87 -23.14
CA GLU A 175 29.88 -4.19 -22.99
C GLU A 175 31.35 -4.14 -22.49
N ASN A 176 31.87 -2.98 -22.08
CA ASN A 176 33.27 -2.79 -21.71
C ASN A 176 33.63 -3.05 -20.24
N ASP A 177 32.67 -3.20 -19.32
CA ASP A 177 33.00 -3.37 -17.89
C ASP A 177 33.09 -4.83 -17.40
N LEU A 178 32.89 -5.83 -18.28
CA LEU A 178 33.10 -7.25 -17.95
C LEU A 178 34.58 -7.71 -18.02
N ARG A 179 35.55 -6.78 -18.18
CA ARG A 179 36.99 -7.11 -18.23
C ARG A 179 37.82 -6.59 -17.06
N LYS A 180 37.21 -6.12 -15.97
CA LYS A 180 37.95 -5.72 -14.76
C LYS A 180 37.26 -6.20 -13.48
N LEU A 181 37.18 -7.51 -13.29
CA LEU A 181 37.18 -8.18 -11.98
C LEU A 181 37.84 -9.55 -12.15
#